data_AF-A0A5C4NN26-F1
#
_entry.id   AF-A0A5C4NN26-F1
#
_cell.length_a   1.000
_cell.length_b   1.000
_cell.length_c   1.000
_cell.angle_alpha   90.00
_cell.angle_beta   90.00
_cell.angle_gamma   90.00
#
_symmetry.space_group_name_H-M   'P 1'
#
loop_
_entity.id
_entity.type
_entity.pdbx_description
1 polymer ?
#
loop_
_entity_poly.entity_id
_entity_poly.type
_entity_poly.pdbx_seq_one_letter_code
_entity_poly.pdbx_strand_id
1 'polypeptide(L)'
;MHMPIQFDTLDYAKRLASAGVPTQQAEAHATALGEVLGSAVVVHGELAALERNLLGEIKLVSHNVDTKVGALELKIDALELRLDTRIDALDLKLDTRIDALEHKFDARLERLDLRHGADMKHVYWMMSTLILLNLGILSKLMLQ
;
A
#
# COMPACT_ATOMS: atom_id res chain seq x y z
N MET A 1 26.17 26.09 28.31
CA MET A 1 26.52 26.64 29.63
C MET A 1 25.98 28.06 29.70
N HIS A 2 24.75 28.26 30.17
CA HIS A 2 24.20 29.61 30.35
C HIS A 2 24.46 30.01 31.79
N MET A 3 25.49 30.82 32.00
CA MET A 3 25.78 31.36 33.34
C MET A 3 24.73 32.43 33.62
N PRO A 4 23.89 32.31 34.66
CA PRO A 4 22.99 33.40 35.01
C PRO A 4 23.87 34.59 35.41
N ILE A 5 23.73 35.70 34.68
CA ILE A 5 24.37 36.96 35.05
C ILE A 5 23.71 37.38 36.37
N GLN A 6 24.37 37.11 37.49
CA GLN A 6 23.90 37.60 38.78
C GLN A 6 24.20 39.10 38.84
N PHE A 7 23.18 39.89 38.54
CA PHE A 7 23.26 41.33 38.68
C PHE A 7 23.08 41.69 40.16
N ASP A 8 24.17 42.13 40.79
CA ASP A 8 24.15 42.65 42.16
C ASP A 8 23.78 44.15 42.12
N THR A 9 22.52 44.44 42.41
CA THR A 9 21.95 45.79 42.46
C THR A 9 22.74 46.70 43.42
N LEU A 10 23.25 46.17 44.54
CA LEU A 10 23.96 46.94 45.56
C LEU A 10 25.37 47.31 45.12
N ASP A 11 26.10 46.36 44.52
CA ASP A 11 27.45 46.63 44.00
C ASP A 11 27.40 47.63 42.83
N TYR A 12 26.40 47.51 41.96
CA TYR A 12 26.19 48.43 40.84
C TYR A 12 25.85 49.85 41.31
N ALA A 13 24.97 50.00 42.31
CA ALA A 13 24.66 51.30 42.91
C ALA A 13 25.89 51.96 43.54
N LYS A 14 26.72 51.20 44.26
CA LYS A 14 27.98 51.70 44.85
C LYS A 14 28.96 52.19 43.78
N ARG A 15 29.08 51.46 42.67
CA ARG A 15 29.92 51.85 41.54
C ARG A 15 29.44 53.15 40.89
N LEU A 16 28.15 53.30 40.65
CA LEU A 16 27.55 54.55 40.16
C LEU A 16 27.80 55.74 41.09
N ALA A 17 27.63 55.53 42.41
CA ALA A 17 27.91 56.56 43.41
C ALA A 17 29.40 56.97 43.43
N SER A 18 30.31 56.00 43.31
CA SER A 18 31.75 56.27 43.23
C SER A 18 32.17 56.99 41.93
N ALA A 19 31.36 56.89 40.87
CA ALA A 19 31.55 57.61 39.61
C ALA A 19 30.95 59.03 39.61
N GLY A 20 30.40 59.49 40.73
CA GLY A 20 29.86 60.84 40.90
C GLY A 20 28.36 60.99 40.69
N VAL A 21 27.61 59.89 40.51
CA VAL A 21 26.15 59.93 40.46
C VAL A 21 25.59 60.08 41.89
N PRO A 22 24.62 60.97 42.16
CA PRO A 22 23.97 61.08 43.46
C PRO A 22 23.42 59.73 43.93
N THR A 23 23.60 59.39 45.21
CA THR A 23 23.28 58.07 45.77
C THR A 23 21.85 57.63 45.46
N GLN A 24 20.90 58.55 45.58
CA GLN A 24 19.48 58.30 45.30
C GLN A 24 19.21 57.98 43.82
N GLN A 25 19.95 58.61 42.89
CA GLN A 25 19.87 58.30 41.46
C GLN A 25 20.58 56.98 41.12
N ALA A 26 21.72 56.70 41.78
CA ALA A 26 22.46 55.46 41.61
C ALA A 26 21.61 54.23 42.03
N GLU A 27 20.91 54.32 43.16
CA GLU A 27 19.98 53.29 43.63
C GLU A 27 18.77 53.11 42.70
N ALA A 28 18.17 54.20 42.23
CA ALA A 28 17.05 54.15 41.29
C ALA A 28 17.46 53.49 39.95
N HIS A 29 18.63 53.85 39.41
CA HIS A 29 19.17 53.24 38.19
C HIS A 29 19.49 51.76 38.37
N ALA A 30 20.10 51.38 39.50
CA ALA A 30 20.40 49.99 39.81
C ALA A 30 19.12 49.16 39.91
N THR A 31 18.10 49.68 40.59
CA THR A 31 16.82 49.01 40.79
C THR A 31 16.09 48.79 39.47
N ALA A 32 15.97 49.82 38.62
CA ALA A 32 15.34 49.72 37.31
C ALA A 32 16.05 48.71 36.39
N LEU A 33 17.39 48.69 36.40
CA LEU A 33 18.16 47.71 35.62
C LEU A 33 17.97 46.29 36.16
N GLY A 34 17.93 46.13 37.49
CA GLY A 34 17.64 44.86 38.16
C GLY A 34 16.26 44.29 37.81
N GLU A 35 15.23 45.14 37.75
CA GLU A 35 13.88 44.74 37.32
C GLU A 35 13.84 44.29 35.86
N VAL A 36 14.49 45.03 34.94
CA VAL A 36 14.57 44.66 33.52
C VAL A 36 15.33 43.35 33.32
N LEU A 37 16.45 43.16 34.02
CA LEU A 37 17.24 41.92 33.96
C LEU A 37 16.49 40.74 34.60
N GLY A 38 15.75 40.97 35.69
CA GLY A 38 14.87 39.97 36.30
C GLY A 38 13.77 39.50 35.34
N SER A 39 13.14 40.44 34.63
CA SER A 39 12.16 40.12 33.57
C SER A 39 12.79 39.32 32.42
N ALA A 40 13.99 39.69 31.96
CA ALA A 40 14.70 38.95 30.91
C ALA A 40 14.99 37.50 31.32
N VAL A 41 15.36 37.24 32.59
CA VAL A 41 15.59 35.88 33.11
C VAL A 41 14.31 35.03 33.12
N VAL A 42 13.15 35.63 33.46
CA VAL A 42 11.86 34.94 33.41
C VAL A 42 11.53 34.47 31.98
N VAL A 43 11.77 35.32 30.97
CA VAL A 43 11.57 34.97 29.56
C VAL A 43 12.43 33.78 29.12
N HIS A 44 13.66 33.64 29.65
CA HIS A 44 14.51 32.48 29.35
C HIS A 44 13.94 31.19 29.96
N GLY A 45 13.34 31.26 31.14
CA GLY A 45 12.65 30.13 31.78
C GLY A 45 11.41 29.69 31.00
N GLU A 46 10.61 30.65 30.52
CA GLU A 46 9.44 30.40 29.67
C GLU A 46 9.85 29.81 28.32
N LEU A 47 10.92 30.32 27.70
CA LEU A 47 11.46 29.78 26.46
C LEU A 47 11.94 28.33 26.62
N ALA A 48 12.64 28.03 27.72
CA ALA A 48 13.08 26.66 28.03
C ALA A 48 11.90 25.72 28.34
N ALA A 49 10.79 26.23 28.88
CA ALA A 49 9.57 25.46 29.03
C ALA A 49 8.88 25.20 27.68
N LEU A 50 8.81 26.21 26.82
CA LEU A 50 8.25 26.10 25.48
C LEU A 50 9.05 25.11 24.61
N GLU A 51 10.38 25.16 24.66
CA GLU A 51 11.26 24.23 23.94
C GLU A 51 11.02 22.78 24.37
N ARG A 52 10.93 22.53 25.68
CA ARG A 52 10.62 21.20 26.22
C ARG A 52 9.23 20.70 25.80
N ASN A 53 8.23 21.58 25.83
CA ASN A 53 6.88 21.24 25.39
C ASN A 53 6.85 20.91 23.89
N LEU A 54 7.50 21.72 23.06
CA LEU A 54 7.57 21.50 21.61
C LEU A 54 8.30 20.20 21.28
N LEU A 55 9.43 19.91 21.94
CA LEU A 55 10.12 18.63 21.79
C LEU A 55 9.25 17.44 22.22
N GLY A 56 8.41 17.61 23.25
CA GLY A 56 7.42 16.61 23.66
C GLY A 56 6.36 16.35 22.60
N GLU A 57 5.75 17.41 22.08
CA GLU A 57 4.75 17.34 21.00
C GLU A 57 5.34 16.73 19.73
N ILE A 58 6.55 17.12 19.32
CA ILE A 58 7.24 16.55 18.16
C ILE A 58 7.45 15.04 18.35
N LYS A 59 7.88 14.60 19.54
CA LYS A 59 8.04 13.17 19.82
C LYS A 59 6.71 12.42 19.76
N LEU A 60 5.64 13.00 20.30
CA LEU A 60 4.31 12.41 20.28
C LEU A 60 3.80 12.28 18.84
N VAL A 61 3.94 13.34 18.04
CA VAL A 61 3.58 13.33 16.62
C VAL A 61 4.41 12.30 15.86
N SER A 62 5.73 12.23 16.08
CA SER A 62 6.60 11.22 15.46
C SER A 62 6.10 9.81 15.77
N HIS A 63 5.84 9.50 17.04
CA HIS A 63 5.33 8.20 17.45
C HIS A 63 3.94 7.89 16.85
N ASN A 64 3.05 8.87 16.77
CA ASN A 64 1.74 8.70 16.13
C ASN A 64 1.87 8.46 14.62
N VAL A 65 2.84 9.10 13.96
CA VAL A 65 3.14 8.83 12.55
C VAL A 65 3.70 7.42 12.39
N ASP A 66 4.69 7.01 13.18
CA ASP A 66 5.31 5.67 13.11
C ASP A 66 4.26 4.57 13.32
N THR A 67 3.38 4.74 14.31
CA THR A 67 2.29 3.78 14.56
C THR A 67 1.27 3.71 13.42
N LYS A 68 0.92 4.85 12.80
CA LYS A 68 0.03 4.89 11.65
C LYS A 68 0.68 4.29 10.40
N VAL A 69 1.97 4.55 10.17
CA VAL A 69 2.74 3.97 9.07
C VAL A 69 2.80 2.45 9.24
N GLY A 70 3.19 1.94 10.41
CA GLY A 70 3.19 0.50 10.67
C GLY A 70 1.81 -0.14 10.52
N ALA A 71 0.74 0.55 10.92
CA ALA A 71 -0.63 0.07 10.69
C ALA A 71 -1.04 0.06 9.21
N LEU A 72 -0.47 0.94 8.39
CA LEU A 72 -0.68 0.94 6.94
C LEU A 72 0.11 -0.17 6.27
N GLU A 73 1.37 -0.40 6.67
CA GLU A 73 2.20 -1.53 6.19
C GLU A 73 1.48 -2.86 6.41
N LEU A 74 1.00 -3.12 7.64
CA LEU A 74 0.23 -4.33 7.94
C LEU A 74 -1.06 -4.47 7.11
N LYS A 75 -1.71 -3.35 6.76
CA LYS A 75 -2.89 -3.37 5.89
C LYS A 75 -2.53 -3.66 4.43
N ILE A 76 -1.38 -3.18 3.98
CA ILE A 76 -0.86 -3.45 2.63
C ILE A 76 -0.53 -4.94 2.53
N ASP A 77 0.23 -5.49 3.48
CA ASP A 77 0.57 -6.93 3.51
C ASP A 77 -0.69 -7.81 3.50
N ALA A 78 -1.71 -7.44 4.29
CA ALA A 78 -2.98 -8.16 4.33
C ALA A 78 -3.76 -8.05 3.00
N LEU A 79 -3.66 -6.93 2.29
CA LEU A 79 -4.28 -6.75 0.97
C LEU A 79 -3.53 -7.56 -0.10
N GLU A 80 -2.19 -7.57 -0.07
CA GLU A 80 -1.36 -8.37 -0.97
C GLU A 80 -1.71 -9.86 -0.84
N LEU A 81 -1.68 -10.40 0.38
CA LEU A 81 -2.05 -11.81 0.62
C LEU A 81 -3.47 -12.14 0.14
N ARG A 82 -4.42 -11.20 0.34
CA ARG A 82 -5.82 -11.38 -0.11
C ARG A 82 -5.93 -11.34 -1.63
N LEU A 83 -5.12 -10.54 -2.31
CA LEU A 83 -5.09 -10.48 -3.76
C LEU A 83 -4.47 -11.75 -4.34
N ASP A 84 -3.34 -12.21 -3.81
CA ASP A 84 -2.70 -13.47 -4.23
C ASP A 84 -3.67 -14.64 -4.10
N THR A 85 -4.31 -14.77 -2.93
CA THR A 85 -5.32 -15.83 -2.70
C THR A 85 -6.48 -15.76 -3.70
N ARG A 86 -6.88 -14.55 -4.11
CA ARG A 86 -7.96 -14.35 -5.10
C ARG A 86 -7.51 -14.69 -6.51
N ILE A 87 -6.26 -14.39 -6.85
CA ILE A 87 -5.66 -14.74 -8.14
C ILE A 87 -5.56 -16.25 -8.26
N ASP A 88 -5.01 -16.94 -7.26
CA ASP A 88 -4.92 -18.40 -7.23
C ASP A 88 -6.31 -19.07 -7.38
N ALA A 89 -7.32 -18.52 -6.70
CA ALA A 89 -8.69 -19.02 -6.80
C ALA A 89 -9.32 -18.78 -8.18
N LEU A 90 -8.96 -17.69 -8.87
CA LEU A 90 -9.41 -17.41 -10.23
C LEU A 90 -8.71 -18.32 -11.23
N ASP A 91 -7.40 -18.54 -11.08
CA ASP A 91 -6.63 -19.44 -11.95
C ASP A 91 -7.17 -20.87 -11.88
N LEU A 92 -7.36 -21.41 -10.68
CA LEU A 92 -7.98 -22.74 -10.51
C LEU A 92 -9.38 -22.82 -11.14
N LYS A 93 -10.17 -21.74 -11.02
CA LYS A 93 -11.52 -21.69 -11.61
C LYS A 93 -11.48 -21.60 -13.13
N LEU A 94 -10.46 -20.99 -13.70
CA LEU A 94 -10.26 -20.93 -15.15
C LEU A 94 -9.78 -22.28 -15.68
N ASP A 95 -8.80 -22.91 -15.03
CA ASP A 95 -8.31 -24.24 -15.39
C ASP A 95 -9.44 -25.26 -15.40
N THR A 96 -10.22 -25.35 -14.32
CA THR A 96 -11.38 -26.25 -14.24
C THR A 96 -12.44 -25.98 -15.31
N ARG A 97 -12.61 -24.73 -15.75
CA ARG A 97 -13.52 -24.39 -16.84
C ARG A 97 -12.96 -24.76 -18.20
N ILE A 98 -11.66 -24.62 -18.39
CA ILE A 98 -10.96 -25.02 -19.61
C ILE A 98 -11.05 -26.54 -19.75
N ASP A 99 -10.69 -27.31 -18.72
CA ASP A 99 -10.80 -28.77 -18.71
C ASP A 99 -12.21 -29.25 -19.05
N ALA A 100 -13.23 -28.61 -18.45
CA ALA A 100 -14.62 -28.93 -18.72
C ALA A 100 -15.04 -28.63 -20.18
N LEU A 101 -14.49 -27.56 -20.78
CA LEU A 101 -14.72 -27.23 -22.18
C LEU A 101 -14.00 -28.22 -23.11
N GLU A 102 -12.76 -28.59 -22.81
CA GLU A 102 -11.99 -29.60 -23.54
C GLU A 102 -12.73 -30.93 -23.60
N HIS A 103 -13.15 -31.46 -22.44
CA HIS A 103 -13.96 -32.68 -22.37
C HIS A 103 -15.27 -32.59 -23.17
N LYS A 104 -15.93 -31.42 -23.16
CA LYS A 104 -17.15 -31.20 -23.93
C LYS A 104 -16.88 -31.18 -25.44
N PHE A 105 -15.74 -30.65 -25.86
CA PHE A 105 -15.32 -30.66 -27.26
C PHE A 105 -14.94 -32.07 -27.71
N ASP A 106 -14.15 -32.80 -26.93
CA ASP A 106 -13.80 -34.19 -27.23
C ASP A 106 -15.04 -35.07 -27.39
N ALA A 107 -15.98 -34.98 -26.44
CA ALA A 107 -17.24 -35.73 -26.51
C ALA A 107 -18.14 -35.32 -27.70
N ARG A 108 -17.95 -34.12 -28.27
CA ARG A 108 -18.65 -33.68 -29.49
C ARG A 108 -17.94 -34.21 -30.73
N LEU A 109 -16.61 -34.20 -30.76
CA LEU A 109 -15.80 -34.76 -31.84
C LEU A 109 -16.02 -36.26 -31.96
N GLU A 110 -15.96 -37.01 -30.86
CA GLU A 110 -16.23 -38.45 -30.86
C GLU A 110 -17.62 -38.77 -31.40
N ARG A 111 -18.63 -37.99 -31.03
CA ARG A 111 -20.00 -38.13 -31.57
C ARG A 111 -20.08 -37.85 -33.06
N LEU A 112 -19.33 -36.88 -33.57
CA LEU A 112 -19.27 -36.59 -35.01
C LEU A 112 -18.56 -37.73 -35.75
N ASP A 113 -17.45 -38.24 -35.22
CA ASP A 113 -16.70 -39.34 -35.83
C ASP A 113 -17.55 -40.62 -35.90
N LEU A 114 -18.30 -40.93 -34.84
CA LEU A 114 -19.24 -42.06 -34.85
C LEU A 114 -20.34 -41.88 -35.91
N ARG A 115 -20.91 -40.68 -36.03
CA ARG A 115 -21.94 -40.38 -37.04
C ARG A 115 -21.37 -40.51 -38.45
N HIS A 116 -20.25 -39.84 -38.74
CA HIS A 116 -19.62 -39.90 -40.05
C HIS A 116 -19.17 -41.32 -40.40
N GLY A 117 -18.68 -42.09 -39.43
CA GLY A 117 -18.34 -43.49 -39.61
C GLY A 117 -19.56 -44.35 -39.95
N ALA A 118 -20.71 -44.11 -39.32
CA ALA A 118 -21.96 -44.79 -39.64
C ALA A 118 -22.47 -44.40 -41.04
N ASP A 119 -22.48 -43.11 -41.36
CA ASP A 119 -22.90 -42.60 -42.67
C ASP A 119 -22.01 -43.19 -43.78
N MET A 120 -20.70 -43.22 -43.58
CA MET A 120 -19.76 -43.81 -44.54
C MET A 120 -19.99 -45.30 -44.75
N LYS A 121 -20.27 -46.06 -43.69
CA LYS A 121 -20.65 -47.49 -43.80
C LYS A 121 -21.94 -47.66 -44.60
N HIS A 122 -22.93 -46.80 -44.38
CA HIS A 122 -24.16 -46.81 -45.17
C HIS A 122 -23.90 -46.52 -46.65
N VAL A 123 -23.07 -45.51 -46.97
CA VAL A 123 -22.68 -45.23 -48.35
C VAL A 123 -21.96 -46.42 -48.97
N TYR A 124 -20.99 -47.02 -48.28
CA TYR A 124 -20.27 -48.20 -48.77
C TYR A 124 -21.21 -49.36 -49.07
N TRP A 125 -22.20 -49.61 -48.20
CA TRP A 125 -23.20 -50.64 -48.39
C TRP A 125 -24.07 -50.38 -49.62
N MET A 126 -24.56 -49.15 -49.80
CA MET A 126 -25.38 -48.76 -50.96
C MET A 126 -24.58 -48.82 -52.28
N MET A 127 -23.32 -48.42 -52.28
CA MET A 127 -22.47 -48.53 -53.47
C MET A 127 -22.22 -49.99 -53.84
N SER A 128 -22.00 -50.86 -52.85
CA SER A 128 -21.82 -52.29 -53.08
C SER A 128 -23.05 -52.93 -53.73
N THR A 129 -24.26 -52.62 -53.23
CA THR A 129 -25.50 -53.13 -53.80
C THR A 129 -25.78 -52.57 -55.20
N LEU A 130 -25.46 -51.29 -55.44
CA LEU A 130 -25.58 -50.66 -56.76
C LEU A 130 -24.64 -51.31 -57.80
N ILE A 131 -23.39 -51.59 -57.42
CA ILE A 131 -22.43 -52.29 -58.29
C ILE A 131 -22.92 -53.70 -58.63
N LEU A 132 -23.37 -54.46 -57.62
CA LEU A 132 -23.93 -55.81 -57.81
C LEU A 132 -25.14 -55.79 -58.76
N LEU A 133 -26.06 -54.83 -58.60
CA LEU A 133 -27.22 -54.66 -59.47
C LEU A 133 -26.79 -54.36 -60.91
N ASN A 134 -25.87 -53.42 -61.12
CA ASN A 134 -25.35 -53.06 -62.44
C ASN A 134 -24.66 -54.25 -63.13
N LEU A 135 -23.85 -55.03 -62.40
CA LEU A 135 -23.20 -56.23 -62.94
C LEU A 135 -24.22 -57.31 -63.35
N GLY A 136 -25.29 -57.50 -62.57
CA GLY A 136 -26.36 -58.45 -62.89
C GLY A 136 -27.12 -58.08 -64.16
N ILE A 137 -27.45 -56.79 -64.32
CA ILE A 137 -28.08 -56.27 -65.54
C ILE A 137 -27.17 -56.49 -66.76
N LEU A 138 -25.88 -56.17 -66.63
CA LEU A 138 -24.90 -56.32 -67.72
C LEU A 138 -24.73 -57.79 -68.14
N SER A 139 -24.69 -58.71 -67.18
CA SER A 139 -24.60 -60.16 -67.44
C SER A 139 -25.82 -60.67 -68.21
N LYS A 140 -27.02 -60.20 -67.85
CA LYS A 140 -28.25 -60.55 -68.55
C LYS A 140 -28.28 -60.01 -69.98
N LEU A 141 -27.78 -58.79 -70.20
CA LEU A 141 -27.69 -58.17 -71.53
C LEU A 141 -26.73 -58.94 -72.46
N MET A 142 -25.64 -59.50 -71.93
CA MET A 142 -24.64 -60.26 -72.70
C MET A 142 -25.08 -61.69 -73.08
N LEU A 143 -26.11 -62.23 -72.40
CA LEU A 143 -26.65 -63.57 -72.64
C LEU A 143 -27.84 -63.58 -73.63
N GLN A 144 -28.31 -62.41 -74.06
CA GLN A 144 -29.35 -62.23 -75.10
C GLN A 144 -28.71 -61.91 -76.45
#